data_AF-A0A0E9ULG5-F1
#
_entry.id   AF-A0A0E9ULG5-F1
#
_cell.length_a   1.000
_cell.length_b   1.000
_cell.length_c   1.000
_cell.angle_alpha   90.00
_cell.angle_beta   90.00
_cell.angle_gamma   90.00
#
_symmetry.space_group_name_H-M   'P 1'
#
loop_
_entity.id
_entity.type
_entity.pdbx_description
1 polymer ?
#
loop_
_entity_poly.entity_id
_entity_poly.type
_entity_poly.pdbx_seq_one_letter_code
_entity_poly.pdbx_strand_id
1 'polypeptide(L)' 'MTLIDGHDSRQVNVQFLRSKIGIVSQEPILFDCSIAENIKYGTTFEKSAWMM' A
#
# COMPACT_ATOMS: atom_id res chain seq x y z
N MET A 1 16.17 -11.78 -11.58
CA MET A 1 14.69 -11.79 -11.66
C MET A 1 14.17 -11.92 -10.26
N THR A 2 13.37 -10.99 -9.76
CA THR A 2 12.79 -11.12 -8.41
C THR A 2 11.42 -11.78 -8.54
N LEU A 3 11.27 -12.92 -7.87
CA LEU A 3 9.99 -13.61 -7.74
C LEU A 3 9.32 -13.18 -6.45
N ILE A 4 7.99 -13.08 -6.47
CA ILE A 4 7.14 -12.87 -5.30
C ILE A 4 6.16 -14.04 -5.32
N ASP A 5 6.23 -14.90 -4.31
CA ASP A 5 5.46 -16.15 -4.23
C ASP A 5 5.59 -17.02 -5.50
N GLY A 6 6.77 -17.06 -6.10
CA GLY A 6 7.03 -17.84 -7.32
C GLY A 6 6.57 -17.18 -8.63
N HIS A 7 5.91 -16.02 -8.57
CA HIS A 7 5.53 -15.22 -9.75
C HIS A 7 6.58 -14.15 -10.04
N ASP A 8 6.91 -13.93 -11.32
CA ASP A 8 7.78 -12.81 -11.71
C ASP A 8 7.10 -11.49 -11.31
N SER A 9 7.77 -10.70 -10.46
CA SER A 9 7.27 -9.41 -9.99
C SER A 9 6.86 -8.45 -11.11
N ARG A 10 7.43 -8.59 -12.31
CA ARG A 10 7.10 -7.78 -13.50
C ARG A 10 5.78 -8.18 -14.17
N GLN A 11 5.23 -9.34 -13.82
CA GLN A 11 3.97 -9.86 -14.35
C GLN A 11 2.77 -9.60 -13.41
N VAL A 12 3.02 -9.14 -12.19
CA VAL A 12 1.97 -8.86 -11.19
C VAL A 12 1.51 -7.40 -11.32
N ASN A 13 0.22 -7.13 -11.14
CA ASN A 13 -0.30 -5.76 -11.07
C ASN A 13 0.36 -5.00 -9.90
N VAL A 14 0.99 -3.87 -10.23
CA VAL A 14 1.81 -3.10 -9.27
C VAL A 14 0.98 -2.53 -8.13
N GLN A 15 -0.24 -2.06 -8.39
CA GLN A 15 -1.14 -1.51 -7.38
C GLN A 15 -1.59 -2.59 -6.40
N PHE A 16 -2.00 -3.76 -6.91
CA PHE A 16 -2.33 -4.92 -6.09
C PHE A 16 -1.16 -5.34 -5.21
N LEU A 17 0.03 -5.47 -5.79
CA LEU A 17 1.22 -5.86 -5.02
C LEU A 17 1.53 -4.85 -3.90
N ARG A 18 1.50 -3.54 -4.20
CA ARG A 18 1.74 -2.48 -3.21
C ARG A 18 0.67 -2.43 -2.12
N SER A 19 -0.58 -2.83 -2.41
CA SER A 19 -1.64 -2.94 -1.39
C SER A 19 -1.36 -4.01 -0.32
N LYS A 20 -0.43 -4.94 -0.58
CA LYS A 20 -0.05 -6.03 0.33
C LYS A 20 1.26 -5.75 1.10
N ILE A 21 1.91 -4.61 0.86
CA ILE A 21 3.23 -4.29 1.41
C ILE A 21 3.16 -2.97 2.18
N GLY A 22 3.52 -3.00 3.46
CA GLY A 22 3.81 -1.79 4.25
C GLY A 22 5.28 -1.42 4.15
N ILE A 23 5.58 -0.13 3.97
CA ILE A 23 6.95 0.42 3.94
C ILE A 23 7.12 1.39 5.11
N VAL A 24 8.27 1.31 5.77
CA VAL A 24 8.72 2.29 6.78
C VAL A 24 10.07 2.82 6.35
N SER A 25 10.12 4.12 6.05
CA SER A 25 11.36 4.81 5.66
C SER A 25 12.14 5.26 6.89
N GLN A 26 13.46 5.41 6.76
CA GLN A 26 14.32 5.99 7.81
C GLN A 26 13.90 7.43 8.16
N GLU A 27 13.62 8.22 7.13
CA GLU A 27 13.05 9.57 7.24
C GLU A 27 11.63 9.54 6.66
N PRO A 28 10.61 9.30 7.50
CA PRO A 28 9.22 9.24 7.05
C PRO A 28 8.71 10.64 6.67
N ILE A 29 7.94 10.71 5.59
CA ILE A 29 7.29 11.95 5.15
C ILE A 29 5.94 12.08 5.87
N LEU A 30 5.73 13.21 6.52
CA LEU A 30 4.44 13.60 7.09
C LEU A 30 3.84 14.74 6.26
N PHE A 31 2.53 14.68 6.08
CA PHE A 31 1.75 15.76 5.48
C PHE A 31 1.37 16.80 6.53
N ASP A 32 1.18 18.04 6.07
CA ASP A 32 0.73 19.17 6.90
C ASP A 32 -0.77 19.05 7.23
N CYS A 33 -1.09 18.05 8.04
CA CYS A 33 -2.43 17.71 8.53
C CYS A 33 -2.32 16.99 9.87
N SER A 34 -3.46 16.56 10.44
CA SER A 34 -3.45 15.88 11.73
C SER A 34 -2.72 14.53 11.69
N ILE A 35 -2.30 14.05 12.86
CA ILE A 35 -1.70 12.70 13.02
C ILE A 35 -2.68 11.62 12.51
N ALA A 36 -3.98 11.77 12.80
CA ALA A 36 -4.99 10.82 12.36
C ALA A 36 -5.11 10.76 10.83
N GLU A 37 -5.00 11.89 10.15
CA GLU A 37 -5.02 11.97 8.69
C GLU A 37 -3.75 11.36 8.06
N ASN A 38 -2.58 11.60 8.66
CA ASN A 38 -1.33 10.96 8.26
C ASN A 38 -1.39 9.43 8.39
N ILE A 39 -1.96 8.90 9.48
CA ILE A 39 -2.16 7.45 9.66
C ILE A 39 -3.15 6.91 8.62
N LYS A 40 -4.27 7.61 8.40
CA LYS A 40 -5.29 7.22 7.42
C LYS A 40 -4.75 7.17 5.99
N TYR A 41 -3.74 7.99 5.66
CA TYR A 41 -3.10 7.96 4.35
C TYR A 41 -2.51 6.60 3.98
N GLY A 42 -2.09 5.81 4.97
CA GLY A 42 -1.54 4.47 4.77
C GLY A 42 -2.57 3.42 4.34
N THR A 43 -3.87 3.73 4.31
CA THR A 43 -4.92 2.78 3.91
C THR A 43 -5.63 3.23 2.63
N THR A 44 -5.72 2.34 1.65
CA THR A 44 -6.60 2.51 0.50
C THR A 44 -7.91 1.79 0.83
N PHE A 45 -8.88 2.50 1.40
CA PHE A 45 -10.23 1.93 1.57
C PHE A 45 -10.85 1.71 0.20
N GLU A 46 -10.86 0.46 -0.28
CA GLU A 46 -11.88 0.03 -1.24
C GLU A 46 -13.20 -0.07 -0.49
N LYS A 47 -14.13 0.87 -0.71
CA LYS A 47 -15.52 0.76 -0.23
C LYS A 47 -16.35 -0.29 -1.00
N SER A 48 -15.77 -1.00 -1.96
CA SER A 48 -16.51 -1.83 -2.93
C SER A 48 -16.70 -3.29 -2.52
N ALA A 49 -15.93 -3.84 -1.58
CA ALA A 49 -15.96 -5.29 -1.31
C ALA A 49 -16.96 -5.74 -0.21
N TRP A 50 -17.47 -4.81 0.61
CA TRP A 50 -18.36 -5.11 1.74
C TRP A 50 -19.73 -4.44 1.65
N MET A 51 -20.01 -3.78 0.52
CA MET A 51 -21.33 -3.23 0.17
C MET A 51 -22.08 -4.12 -0.85
N MET A 52 -21.78 -5.42 -0.84
CA MET A 52 -22.57 -6.49 -1.47
C MET A 52 -22.85 -7.60 -0.46
#